data_AF-A0A520C2E2-F1
#
_entry.id   AF-A0A520C2E2-F1
#
_cell.length_a   1.000
_cell.length_b   1.000
_cell.length_c   1.000
_cell.angle_alpha   90.00
_cell.angle_beta   90.00
_cell.angle_gamma   90.00
#
_symmetry.space_group_name_H-M   'P 1'
#
loop_
_entity.id
_entity.type
_entity.pdbx_description
1 polymer ?
#
loop_
_entity_poly.entity_id
_entity_poly.type
_entity_poly.pdbx_seq_one_letter_code
_entity_poly.pdbx_strand_id
1 'polypeptide(L)'
;MKNAFFIKNKPTYAFAKGDEFDELEIDLSKYYLVLVKPQVHVSTAQAYSKVKVKQPSTSLKDLIHLPLQDWQAHILNDFEPSVFEKYPQIDEIKTKLYQSGAKFALMSGSGSSVFAIFEKEVKLTDLEKDNLVFYNI
;
A
#
# COMPACT_ATOMS: atom_id res chain seq x y z
N MET A 1 -0.85 -16.59 14.94
CA MET A 1 -0.57 -15.16 14.69
C MET A 1 -1.81 -14.36 15.10
N LYS A 2 -1.81 -13.76 16.29
CA LYS A 2 -2.81 -12.74 16.69
C LYS A 2 -1.98 -11.51 17.10
N ASN A 3 -1.60 -10.70 16.10
CA ASN A 3 -0.96 -9.42 16.36
C ASN A 3 -2.00 -8.50 17.04
N ALA A 4 -1.59 -7.76 18.08
CA ALA A 4 -2.43 -6.82 18.81
C ALA A 4 -3.13 -5.80 17.89
N PHE A 5 -2.52 -5.50 16.73
CA PHE A 5 -3.09 -4.67 15.68
C PHE A 5 -4.52 -5.09 15.27
N PHE A 6 -4.78 -6.39 15.10
CA PHE A 6 -6.08 -6.88 14.59
C PHE A 6 -7.20 -6.90 15.62
N ILE A 7 -6.92 -6.61 16.90
CA ILE A 7 -7.92 -6.70 17.98
C ILE A 7 -8.93 -5.56 17.89
N LYS A 8 -8.45 -4.32 17.69
CA LYS A 8 -9.32 -3.13 17.61
C LYS A 8 -9.96 -2.97 16.23
N ASN A 9 -9.33 -3.52 15.18
CA ASN A 9 -9.77 -3.41 13.79
C ASN A 9 -10.18 -1.99 13.37
N LYS A 10 -9.31 -1.02 13.70
CA LYS A 10 -9.46 0.39 13.36
C LYS A 10 -8.17 0.89 12.72
N PRO A 11 -8.22 1.95 11.89
CA PRO A 11 -7.01 2.66 11.49
C PRO A 11 -6.16 3.02 12.72
N THR A 12 -4.86 2.82 12.61
CA THR A 12 -3.92 3.00 13.72
C THR A 12 -2.55 3.26 13.13
N TYR A 13 -1.81 4.19 13.75
CA TYR A 13 -0.42 4.44 13.42
C TYR A 13 0.46 3.47 14.19
N ALA A 14 1.18 2.59 13.48
CA ALA A 14 2.10 1.64 14.09
C ALA A 14 3.55 2.13 13.94
N PHE A 15 4.35 2.02 15.01
CA PHE A 15 5.75 2.46 15.02
C PHE A 15 6.67 1.45 15.71
N ALA A 16 7.94 1.81 15.92
CA ALA A 16 9.02 0.92 16.33
C ALA A 16 9.16 -0.27 15.35
N LYS A 17 8.84 -1.50 15.78
CA LYS A 17 8.81 -2.69 14.91
C LYS A 17 7.40 -3.09 14.49
N GLY A 18 6.43 -2.19 14.65
CA GLY A 18 5.02 -2.40 14.30
C GLY A 18 4.19 -3.02 15.42
N ASP A 19 4.64 -2.92 16.67
CA ASP A 19 3.97 -3.45 17.87
C ASP A 19 3.54 -2.37 18.87
N GLU A 20 3.90 -1.11 18.61
CA GLU A 20 3.44 0.06 19.34
C GLU A 20 2.48 0.88 18.47
N PHE A 21 1.47 1.47 19.10
CA PHE A 21 0.30 2.01 18.40
C PHE A 21 -0.12 3.37 18.95
N ASP A 22 -0.35 4.32 18.05
CA ASP A 22 -1.07 5.57 18.31
C ASP A 22 -2.38 5.59 17.52
N GLU A 23 -3.37 6.29 18.07
CA GLU A 23 -4.64 6.52 17.36
C GLU A 23 -4.40 7.36 16.10
N LEU A 24 -5.15 7.03 15.05
CA LEU A 24 -5.06 7.67 13.76
C LEU A 24 -6.47 7.85 13.21
N GLU A 25 -6.88 9.09 13.01
CA GLU A 25 -8.18 9.40 12.40
C GLU A 25 -8.01 9.64 10.91
N ILE A 26 -8.67 8.81 10.11
CA ILE A 26 -8.73 8.95 8.67
C ILE A 26 -10.07 8.42 8.17
N ASP A 27 -10.71 9.20 7.30
CA ASP A 27 -11.98 8.81 6.67
C ASP A 27 -11.77 8.63 5.16
N LEU A 28 -11.82 7.37 4.73
CA LEU A 28 -11.77 7.00 3.31
C LEU A 28 -13.12 6.45 2.81
N SER A 29 -14.21 6.63 3.57
CA SER A 29 -15.53 6.05 3.26
C SER A 29 -16.13 6.50 1.92
N LYS A 30 -15.66 7.62 1.37
CA LYS A 30 -16.08 8.15 0.06
C LYS A 30 -15.32 7.57 -1.13
N TYR A 31 -14.29 6.77 -0.88
CA TYR A 31 -13.41 6.22 -1.90
C TYR A 31 -13.64 4.73 -2.11
N TYR A 32 -13.20 4.24 -3.26
CA TYR A 32 -13.25 2.84 -3.64
C TYR A 32 -11.85 2.26 -3.53
N LEU A 33 -11.69 1.26 -2.66
CA LEU A 33 -10.42 0.58 -2.45
C LEU A 33 -10.34 -0.67 -3.32
N VAL A 34 -9.17 -0.86 -3.92
CA VAL A 34 -8.87 -2.04 -4.73
C VAL A 34 -7.57 -2.66 -4.23
N LEU A 35 -7.51 -3.98 -4.18
CA LEU A 35 -6.29 -4.74 -3.92
C LEU A 35 -6.00 -5.67 -5.09
N VAL A 36 -4.79 -5.57 -5.63
CA VAL A 36 -4.28 -6.46 -6.66
C VAL A 36 -3.21 -7.35 -6.05
N LYS A 37 -3.45 -8.66 -6.05
CA LYS A 37 -2.54 -9.68 -5.56
C LYS A 37 -1.98 -10.47 -6.75
N PRO A 38 -0.70 -10.23 -7.14
CA PRO A 38 -0.05 -11.02 -8.16
C PRO A 38 0.27 -12.45 -7.70
N GLN A 39 0.48 -13.35 -8.67
CA GLN A 39 0.94 -14.74 -8.46
C GLN A 39 2.44 -14.81 -8.13
N VAL A 40 2.93 -13.90 -7.29
CA VAL A 40 4.32 -13.87 -6.83
C VAL A 40 4.37 -13.76 -5.33
N HIS A 41 5.34 -14.46 -4.74
CA HIS A 41 5.60 -14.43 -3.32
C HIS A 41 6.89 -13.68 -3.03
N VAL A 42 6.80 -12.59 -2.27
CA VAL A 42 7.96 -11.86 -1.76
C VAL A 42 8.22 -12.35 -0.34
N SER A 43 9.40 -12.93 -0.10
CA SER A 43 9.81 -13.32 1.25
C SER A 43 10.04 -12.07 2.09
N THR A 44 9.34 -11.97 3.23
CA THR A 44 9.51 -10.88 4.19
C THR A 44 10.98 -10.74 4.59
N ALA A 45 11.65 -11.82 5.00
CA ALA A 45 13.06 -11.80 5.37
C ALA A 45 13.94 -11.24 4.23
N GLN A 46 13.63 -11.59 2.99
CA GLN A 46 14.37 -11.10 1.84
C GLN A 46 14.11 -9.61 1.56
N ALA A 47 12.87 -9.13 1.71
CA ALA A 47 12.54 -7.71 1.58
C ALA A 47 13.28 -6.88 2.65
N TYR A 48 13.28 -7.34 3.91
CA TYR A 48 14.02 -6.70 5.00
C TYR A 48 15.55 -6.73 4.79
N SER A 49 16.10 -7.76 4.13
CA SER A 49 17.55 -7.81 3.88
C SER A 49 18.07 -6.74 2.90
N LYS A 50 17.17 -6.14 2.11
CA LYS A 50 17.52 -5.18 1.05
C LYS A 50 16.92 -3.78 1.25
N VAL A 51 16.00 -3.62 2.20
CA VAL A 51 15.34 -2.35 2.47
C VAL A 51 16.36 -1.32 2.97
N LYS A 52 16.26 -0.10 2.45
CA LYS A 52 17.03 1.05 2.94
C LYS A 52 16.05 2.02 3.58
N VAL A 53 15.90 1.91 4.90
CA VAL A 53 14.99 2.76 5.66
C VAL A 53 15.53 4.19 5.65
N LYS A 54 14.67 5.14 5.29
CA LYS A 54 14.99 6.56 5.38
C LYS A 54 14.24 7.15 6.57
N GLN A 55 14.93 8.00 7.34
CA GLN A 55 14.25 8.86 8.30
C GLN A 55 13.38 9.85 7.50
N PRO A 56 12.04 9.78 7.61
CA PRO A 56 11.18 10.71 6.90
C PRO A 56 11.32 12.10 7.52
N SER A 57 11.38 13.14 6.69
CA SER A 57 11.43 14.53 7.16
C SER A 57 10.09 15.02 7.71
N THR A 58 8.99 14.35 7.34
CA THR A 58 7.62 14.65 7.77
C THR A 58 6.96 13.38 8.27
N SER A 59 6.24 13.46 9.38
CA SER A 59 5.57 12.29 9.96
C SER A 59 4.45 11.81 9.03
N LEU A 60 4.28 10.49 8.89
CA LEU A 60 3.13 9.92 8.18
C LEU A 60 1.80 10.39 8.81
N LYS A 61 1.77 10.64 10.12
CA LYS A 61 0.59 11.18 10.81
C LYS A 61 0.15 12.52 10.23
N ASP A 62 1.09 13.34 9.75
CA ASP A 62 0.78 14.63 9.14
C ASP A 62 0.43 14.47 7.65
N LEU A 63 1.16 13.59 6.95
CA LEU A 63 1.01 13.39 5.51
C LEU A 63 -0.37 12.84 5.10
N ILE A 64 -1.01 12.03 5.95
CA ILE A 64 -2.34 11.48 5.66
C ILE A 64 -3.45 12.53 5.64
N HIS A 65 -3.19 13.74 6.15
CA HIS A 65 -4.13 14.86 6.11
C HIS A 65 -3.98 15.72 4.85
N LEU A 66 -2.98 15.45 4.02
CA LEU A 66 -2.88 16.06 2.70
C LEU A 66 -4.02 15.55 1.79
N PRO A 67 -4.39 16.32 0.76
CA PRO A 67 -5.25 15.82 -0.30
C PRO A 67 -4.71 14.50 -0.88
N LEU A 68 -5.61 13.56 -1.18
CA LEU A 68 -5.24 12.21 -1.60
C LEU A 68 -4.32 12.19 -2.83
N GLN A 69 -4.49 13.14 -3.75
CA GLN A 69 -3.65 13.30 -4.93
C GLN A 69 -2.18 13.62 -4.61
N ASP A 70 -1.90 14.21 -3.44
CA ASP A 70 -0.56 14.59 -3.03
C ASP A 70 0.16 13.44 -2.32
N TRP A 71 -0.57 12.41 -1.88
CA TRP A 71 0.01 11.27 -1.16
C TRP A 71 1.05 10.54 -2.00
N GLN A 72 0.88 10.45 -3.32
CA GLN A 72 1.83 9.78 -4.19
C GLN A 72 3.25 10.36 -4.07
N ALA A 73 3.36 11.67 -3.83
CA ALA A 73 4.65 12.36 -3.73
C ALA A 73 5.29 12.23 -2.34
N HIS A 74 4.51 11.91 -1.31
CA HIS A 74 4.94 12.03 0.08
C HIS A 74 4.90 10.72 0.87
N ILE A 75 3.93 9.84 0.58
CA ILE A 75 3.73 8.57 1.28
C ILE A 75 4.34 7.45 0.44
N LEU A 76 5.48 6.95 0.91
CA LEU A 76 6.28 5.96 0.21
C LEU A 76 6.39 4.69 1.05
N ASN A 77 6.69 3.58 0.37
CA ASN A 77 7.04 2.32 1.01
C ASN A 77 8.49 1.99 0.68
N ASP A 78 9.36 2.04 1.69
CA ASP A 78 10.81 1.84 1.53
C ASP A 78 11.19 0.46 0.96
N PHE A 79 10.30 -0.54 1.02
CA PHE A 79 10.52 -1.83 0.38
C PHE A 79 10.44 -1.75 -1.15
N GLU A 80 9.60 -0.86 -1.69
CA GLU A 80 9.26 -0.80 -3.12
C GLU A 80 10.49 -0.75 -4.03
N PRO A 81 11.50 0.12 -3.84
CA PRO A 81 12.65 0.17 -4.75
C PRO A 81 13.35 -1.17 -4.90
N SER A 82 13.61 -1.87 -3.78
CA SER A 82 14.32 -3.15 -3.78
C SER A 82 13.45 -4.33 -4.23
N VAL A 83 12.13 -4.26 -3.98
CA VAL A 83 11.18 -5.29 -4.40
C VAL A 83 10.87 -5.16 -5.89
N PHE A 84 10.70 -3.95 -6.41
CA PHE A 84 10.44 -3.68 -7.81
C PHE A 84 11.62 -4.04 -8.70
N GLU A 85 12.86 -3.77 -8.25
CA GLU A 85 14.07 -4.21 -8.95
C GLU A 85 14.08 -5.73 -9.18
N LYS A 86 13.65 -6.51 -8.19
CA LYS A 86 13.62 -7.98 -8.29
C LYS A 86 12.34 -8.51 -8.96
N TYR A 87 11.21 -7.83 -8.77
CA TYR A 87 9.89 -8.25 -9.20
C TYR A 87 9.19 -7.11 -9.96
N PRO A 88 9.66 -6.78 -11.18
CA PRO A 88 9.18 -5.62 -11.94
C PRO A 88 7.68 -5.67 -12.23
N GLN A 89 7.08 -6.86 -12.33
CA GLN A 89 5.64 -7.03 -12.48
C GLN A 89 4.81 -6.36 -11.36
N ILE A 90 5.35 -6.19 -10.14
CA ILE A 90 4.66 -5.49 -9.05
C ILE A 90 4.62 -3.97 -9.33
N ASP A 91 5.70 -3.42 -9.89
CA ASP A 91 5.77 -2.02 -10.33
C ASP A 91 4.83 -1.77 -11.53
N GLU A 92 4.78 -2.72 -12.46
CA GLU A 92 3.84 -2.66 -13.59
C GLU A 92 2.37 -2.63 -13.12
N ILE A 93 2.02 -3.40 -12.07
CA ILE A 93 0.68 -3.35 -11.47
C ILE A 93 0.41 -1.96 -10.89
N LYS A 94 1.34 -1.41 -10.10
CA LYS A 94 1.21 -0.05 -9.55
C LYS A 94 1.03 0.99 -10.66
N THR A 95 1.81 0.88 -11.74
CA THR A 95 1.71 1.74 -12.91
C THR A 95 0.35 1.63 -13.60
N LYS A 96 -0.16 0.41 -13.84
CA LYS A 96 -1.48 0.17 -14.45
C LYS A 96 -2.62 0.71 -13.58
N LEU A 97 -2.49 0.65 -12.25
CA LEU A 97 -3.46 1.23 -11.32
C LEU A 97 -3.55 2.75 -11.49
N TYR A 98 -2.41 3.45 -11.53
CA TYR A 98 -2.39 4.90 -11.81
C TYR A 98 -2.92 5.24 -13.21
N GLN A 99 -2.54 4.47 -14.24
CA GLN A 99 -3.09 4.64 -15.60
C GLN A 99 -4.61 4.44 -15.66
N SER A 100 -5.16 3.62 -14.76
CA SER A 100 -6.60 3.39 -14.62
C SER A 100 -7.32 4.47 -13.80
N GLY A 101 -6.60 5.50 -13.35
CA GLY A 101 -7.17 6.65 -12.62
C GLY A 101 -7.13 6.53 -11.10
N ALA A 102 -6.28 5.67 -10.54
CA ALA A 102 -6.05 5.65 -9.09
C ALA A 102 -5.51 7.01 -8.63
N LYS A 103 -6.01 7.53 -7.51
CA LYS A 103 -5.47 8.73 -6.87
C LYS A 103 -4.23 8.42 -6.06
N PHE A 104 -4.19 7.23 -5.50
CA PHE A 104 -3.06 6.73 -4.75
C PHE A 104 -2.98 5.21 -4.92
N ALA A 105 -1.77 4.69 -5.09
CA ALA A 105 -1.48 3.28 -5.09
C ALA A 105 -0.13 3.01 -4.43
N LEU A 106 -0.05 1.95 -3.63
CA LEU A 106 1.14 1.59 -2.86
C LEU A 106 1.18 0.08 -2.62
N MET A 107 2.39 -0.49 -2.57
CA MET A 107 2.56 -1.87 -2.11
C MET A 107 2.18 -2.00 -0.62
N SER A 108 1.44 -3.05 -0.27
CA SER A 108 1.08 -3.35 1.12
C SER A 108 2.20 -4.12 1.83
N GLY A 109 2.77 -3.54 2.89
CA GLY A 109 3.87 -4.13 3.66
C GLY A 109 5.10 -4.44 2.80
N SER A 110 5.69 -5.61 2.98
CA SER A 110 6.80 -6.09 2.12
C SER A 110 6.33 -6.66 0.77
N GLY A 111 5.05 -6.52 0.42
CA GLY A 111 4.45 -7.08 -0.78
C GLY A 111 4.00 -8.54 -0.62
N SER A 112 3.48 -9.15 -1.68
CA SER A 112 3.49 -8.67 -3.07
C SER A 112 2.27 -7.86 -3.51
N SER A 113 1.27 -7.71 -2.65
CA SER A 113 0.00 -7.06 -3.05
C SER A 113 0.16 -5.54 -3.14
N VAL A 114 -0.54 -4.94 -4.10
CA VAL A 114 -0.60 -3.49 -4.31
C VAL A 114 -2.05 -3.05 -4.10
N PHE A 115 -2.27 -2.06 -3.25
CA PHE A 115 -3.59 -1.45 -3.08
C PHE A 115 -3.66 -0.12 -3.82
N ALA A 116 -4.87 0.28 -4.16
CA ALA A 116 -5.16 1.57 -4.78
C ALA A 116 -6.48 2.16 -4.28
N ILE A 117 -6.57 3.49 -4.34
CA ILE A 117 -7.70 4.29 -3.92
C ILE A 117 -8.23 5.07 -5.13
N PHE A 118 -9.53 4.96 -5.38
CA PHE A 118 -10.23 5.61 -6.49
C PHE A 118 -11.38 6.49 -5.98
N GLU A 119 -11.68 7.57 -6.71
CA GLU A 119 -12.87 8.43 -6.44
C GLU A 119 -14.18 7.83 -6.93
N LYS A 120 -14.11 6.86 -7.82
CA LYS A 120 -15.26 6.20 -8.43
C LYS A 120 -14.99 4.71 -8.57
N GLU A 121 -16.05 3.93 -8.68
CA GLU A 121 -15.95 2.52 -8.99
C GLU A 121 -15.18 2.31 -10.31
N VAL A 122 -14.36 1.26 -10.34
CA VAL A 122 -13.50 0.92 -11.46
C VAL A 122 -13.56 -0.58 -11.70
N LYS A 123 -13.35 -0.99 -12.95
CA LYS A 123 -13.11 -2.38 -13.31
C LYS A 123 -11.76 -2.49 -14.00
N LEU A 124 -10.96 -3.47 -13.60
CA LEU A 124 -9.55 -3.59 -13.99
C LEU A 124 -9.34 -4.88 -14.80
N THR A 125 -10.10 -5.05 -15.87
CA THR A 125 -10.16 -6.30 -16.64
C THR A 125 -8.81 -6.79 -17.12
N ASP A 126 -7.87 -5.89 -17.40
CA ASP A 126 -6.52 -6.28 -17.80
C ASP A 126 -5.68 -6.82 -16.64
N LEU A 127 -5.87 -6.30 -15.43
CA LEU A 127 -5.19 -6.81 -14.23
C LEU A 127 -5.79 -8.13 -13.75
N GLU A 128 -7.09 -8.35 -13.97
CA GLU A 128 -7.79 -9.60 -13.62
C GLU A 128 -7.29 -10.83 -14.40
N LYS A 129 -6.62 -10.64 -15.55
CA LYS A 129 -6.11 -11.75 -16.38
C LYS A 129 -5.05 -12.57 -15.66
N ASP A 130 -4.14 -11.89 -14.97
CA ASP A 130 -2.93 -12.50 -14.39
C ASP A 130 -2.87 -12.38 -12.86
N ASN A 131 -3.82 -11.65 -12.25
CA ASN A 131 -3.81 -11.32 -10.83
C ASN A 131 -5.17 -11.56 -10.18
N LEU A 132 -5.17 -11.80 -8.87
CA LEU A 132 -6.40 -11.74 -8.09
C LEU A 132 -6.69 -10.27 -7.76
N VAL A 133 -7.86 -9.78 -8.16
CA VAL A 133 -8.30 -8.40 -7.91
C VAL A 133 -9.49 -8.41 -6.97
N PHE A 134 -9.40 -7.61 -5.91
CA PHE A 134 -10.45 -7.43 -4.91
C PHE A 134 -10.91 -5.98 -4.94
N TYR A 135 -12.23 -5.77 -4.95
CA TYR A 135 -12.87 -4.46 -4.98
C TYR A 135 -13.62 -4.20 -3.68
N ASN A 136 -13.70 -2.94 -3.24
CA ASN A 136 -14.45 -2.49 -2.07
C ASN A 136 -14.05 -3.22 -0.77
N ILE A 137 -12.74 -3.33 -0.57
CA ILE A 137 -12.14 -3.92 0.64
C ILE A 137 -12.05 -2.94 1.81
#